data_AF-A0A6P4JNP6-F1
#
_entry.id   AF-A0A6P4JNP6-F1
#
_cell.length_a   1.000
_cell.length_b   1.000
_cell.length_c   1.000
_cell.angle_alpha   90.00
_cell.angle_beta   90.00
_cell.angle_gamma   90.00
#
_symmetry.space_group_name_H-M   'P 1'
#
loop_
_entity.id
_entity.type
_entity.pdbx_description
1 polymer ?
#
loop_
_entity_poly.entity_id
_entity_poly.type
_entity_poly.pdbx_seq_one_letter_code
_entity_poly.pdbx_strand_id
1 'polypeptide(L)'
;MSAPESSDEETDFKVVSSTNYQRVQDKVAKISYADGIADGREKVFQDSFDQGYEDGLKTALKLAKLSAFYETLQEHAEREAYQILKLADPAAKEHFKYLEHQGAPLSVVREKQRTYLDDLIGQCAQALPATTNLFASGSSS
;
A
#
# COMPACT_ATOMS: atom_id res chain seq x y z
N MET A 1 -29.11 20.48 -70.82
CA MET A 1 -29.64 20.81 -69.49
C MET A 1 -29.21 19.69 -68.57
N SER A 2 -28.35 20.00 -67.60
CA SER A 2 -27.69 19.03 -66.72
C SER A 2 -28.69 18.40 -65.75
N ALA A 3 -28.54 17.10 -65.49
CA ALA A 3 -29.43 16.29 -64.66
C ALA A 3 -29.42 16.76 -63.19
N PRO A 4 -30.50 16.55 -62.43
CA PRO A 4 -30.54 16.82 -60.99
C PRO A 4 -29.84 15.69 -60.23
N GLU A 5 -28.50 15.63 -60.32
CA GLU A 5 -27.67 14.86 -59.39
C GLU A 5 -27.58 15.66 -58.09
N SER A 6 -28.55 15.49 -57.19
CA SER A 6 -28.53 16.20 -55.90
C SER A 6 -29.29 15.51 -54.77
N SER A 7 -30.17 14.53 -55.07
CA SER A 7 -30.97 13.88 -54.03
C SER A 7 -30.28 12.67 -53.40
N ASP A 8 -29.65 11.80 -54.21
CA ASP A 8 -29.05 10.55 -53.72
C ASP A 8 -27.72 10.78 -52.99
N GLU A 9 -26.90 11.73 -53.44
CA GLU A 9 -25.59 12.03 -52.83
C GLU A 9 -25.71 12.70 -51.45
N GLU A 10 -26.73 13.54 -51.24
CA GLU A 10 -26.95 14.17 -49.93
C GLU A 10 -27.45 13.15 -48.89
N THR A 11 -28.29 12.19 -49.33
CA THR A 11 -28.74 11.09 -48.48
C THR A 11 -27.61 10.12 -48.16
N ASP A 12 -26.78 9.75 -49.13
CA ASP A 12 -25.62 8.88 -48.90
C ASP A 12 -24.59 9.55 -47.97
N PHE A 13 -24.35 10.85 -48.14
CA PHE A 13 -23.46 11.59 -47.25
C PHE A 13 -23.97 11.62 -45.81
N LYS A 14 -25.28 11.80 -45.60
CA LYS A 14 -25.90 11.74 -44.26
C LYS A 14 -25.78 10.34 -43.63
N VAL A 15 -25.99 9.28 -44.40
CA VAL A 15 -25.89 7.89 -43.91
C VAL A 15 -24.43 7.52 -43.58
N VAL A 16 -23.48 7.89 -44.43
CA VAL A 16 -22.05 7.62 -44.20
C VAL A 16 -21.54 8.42 -43.00
N SER A 17 -21.94 9.70 -42.87
CA SER A 17 -21.54 10.55 -41.74
C SER A 17 -22.14 10.08 -40.41
N SER A 18 -23.42 9.69 -40.38
CA SER A 18 -24.05 9.15 -39.16
C SER A 18 -23.43 7.81 -38.75
N THR A 19 -23.14 6.94 -39.71
CA THR A 19 -22.53 5.64 -39.45
C THR A 19 -21.09 5.79 -38.96
N ASN A 20 -20.31 6.71 -39.55
CA ASN A 20 -18.97 7.01 -39.06
C ASN A 20 -18.99 7.65 -37.67
N TYR A 21 -19.93 8.57 -37.42
CA TYR A 21 -20.08 9.20 -36.11
C TYR A 21 -20.40 8.16 -35.02
N GLN A 22 -21.33 7.25 -35.29
CA GLN A 22 -21.66 6.15 -34.38
C GLN A 22 -20.44 5.24 -34.11
N ARG A 23 -19.70 4.86 -35.16
CA ARG A 23 -18.47 4.05 -34.99
C ARG A 23 -17.40 4.77 -34.16
N VAL A 24 -17.27 6.09 -34.32
CA VAL A 24 -16.35 6.89 -33.51
C VAL A 24 -16.82 6.90 -32.06
N GLN A 25 -18.11 7.14 -31.79
CA GLN A 25 -18.66 7.08 -30.43
C GLN A 25 -18.46 5.71 -29.77
N ASP A 26 -18.74 4.62 -30.49
CA ASP A 26 -18.59 3.26 -29.97
C ASP A 26 -17.11 2.93 -29.66
N LYS A 27 -16.18 3.41 -30.50
CA LYS A 27 -14.74 3.27 -30.26
C LYS A 27 -14.31 4.07 -29.04
N VAL A 28 -14.74 5.32 -28.93
CA VAL A 28 -14.44 6.17 -27.78
C VAL A 28 -15.00 5.53 -26.51
N ALA A 29 -16.24 5.06 -26.51
CA ALA A 29 -16.84 4.37 -25.36
C ALA A 29 -16.04 3.13 -24.92
N LYS A 30 -15.58 2.31 -25.87
CA LYS A 30 -14.74 1.14 -25.57
C LYS A 30 -13.37 1.51 -25.01
N ILE A 31 -12.73 2.53 -25.59
CA ILE A 31 -11.43 3.05 -25.12
C ILE A 31 -11.60 3.61 -23.70
N SER A 32 -12.58 4.49 -23.48
CA SER A 32 -12.84 5.09 -22.17
C SER A 32 -13.20 4.05 -21.10
N TYR A 33 -13.92 2.97 -21.47
CA TYR A 33 -14.16 1.86 -20.55
C TYR A 33 -12.86 1.12 -20.21
N ALA A 34 -12.04 0.80 -21.21
CA ALA A 34 -10.76 0.13 -20.99
C ALA A 34 -9.80 0.97 -20.13
N ASP A 35 -9.73 2.28 -20.40
CA ASP A 35 -8.96 3.24 -19.60
C ASP A 35 -9.49 3.31 -18.17
N GLY A 36 -10.81 3.40 -17.97
CA GLY A 36 -11.41 3.40 -16.64
C GLY A 36 -11.11 2.12 -15.83
N ILE A 37 -11.07 0.95 -16.47
CA ILE A 37 -10.64 -0.29 -15.80
C ILE A 37 -9.14 -0.24 -15.47
N ALA A 38 -8.31 0.30 -16.37
CA ALA A 38 -6.87 0.43 -16.14
C ALA A 38 -6.57 1.39 -14.96
N ASP A 39 -7.18 2.57 -14.97
CA ASP A 39 -7.10 3.56 -13.89
C ASP A 39 -7.60 3.00 -12.56
N GLY A 40 -8.69 2.24 -12.59
CA GLY A 40 -9.22 1.56 -11.40
C GLY A 40 -8.22 0.55 -10.82
N ARG A 41 -7.57 -0.26 -11.66
CA ARG A 41 -6.52 -1.19 -11.20
C ARG A 41 -5.31 -0.46 -10.65
N GLU A 42 -4.86 0.60 -11.34
CA GLU A 42 -3.72 1.40 -10.93
C GLU A 42 -3.98 2.05 -9.56
N LYS A 43 -5.18 2.62 -9.37
CA LYS A 43 -5.56 3.20 -8.08
C LYS A 43 -5.50 2.20 -6.94
N VAL A 44 -6.09 1.01 -7.12
CA VAL A 44 -6.08 -0.05 -6.10
C VAL A 44 -4.64 -0.52 -5.81
N PHE A 45 -3.79 -0.58 -6.84
CA PHE A 45 -2.38 -0.90 -6.68
C PHE A 45 -1.64 0.16 -5.86
N GLN A 46 -1.80 1.44 -6.20
CA GLN A 46 -1.16 2.55 -5.48
C GLN A 46 -1.62 2.61 -4.02
N ASP A 47 -2.94 2.51 -3.76
CA ASP A 47 -3.48 2.48 -2.39
C ASP A 47 -2.87 1.33 -1.57
N SER A 48 -2.72 0.15 -2.18
CA SER A 48 -2.10 -1.01 -1.52
C SER A 48 -0.60 -0.83 -1.29
N PHE A 49 0.10 -0.25 -2.27
CA PHE A 49 1.53 0.03 -2.20
C PHE A 49 1.85 1.06 -1.13
N ASP A 50 1.16 2.19 -1.14
CA ASP A 50 1.34 3.29 -0.18
C ASP A 50 1.11 2.79 1.24
N GLN A 51 0.05 2.01 1.46
CA GLN A 51 -0.22 1.45 2.78
C GLN A 51 0.86 0.44 3.20
N GLY A 52 1.28 -0.46 2.30
CA GLY A 52 2.34 -1.42 2.57
C GLY A 52 3.68 -0.74 2.88
N TYR A 53 4.00 0.33 2.16
CA TYR A 53 5.18 1.14 2.40
C TYR A 53 5.11 1.86 3.75
N GLU A 54 3.98 2.51 4.07
CA GLU A 54 3.77 3.20 5.35
C GLU A 54 3.91 2.24 6.55
N ASP A 55 3.22 1.11 6.50
CA ASP A 55 3.22 0.12 7.58
C ASP A 55 4.62 -0.52 7.72
N GLY A 56 5.29 -0.80 6.60
CA GLY A 56 6.66 -1.32 6.56
C GLY A 56 7.69 -0.34 7.11
N LEU A 57 7.65 0.92 6.69
CA LEU A 57 8.55 1.96 7.16
C LEU A 57 8.38 2.21 8.66
N LYS A 58 7.14 2.28 9.16
CA LYS A 58 6.87 2.43 10.60
C LYS A 58 7.42 1.26 11.41
N THR A 59 7.26 0.05 10.90
CA THR A 59 7.80 -1.17 11.53
C THR A 59 9.32 -1.10 11.64
N ALA A 60 10.00 -0.93 10.49
CA ALA A 60 11.45 -0.88 10.44
C ALA A 60 12.02 0.25 11.31
N LEU A 61 11.41 1.43 11.29
CA LEU A 61 11.86 2.57 12.09
C LEU A 61 11.69 2.34 13.59
N LYS A 62 10.59 1.73 14.04
CA LYS A 62 10.39 1.37 15.46
C LYS A 62 11.43 0.36 15.92
N LEU A 63 11.67 -0.70 15.14
CA LEU A 63 12.65 -1.74 15.47
C LEU A 63 14.09 -1.22 15.42
N ALA A 64 14.43 -0.38 14.44
CA ALA A 64 15.74 0.24 14.35
C ALA A 64 16.02 1.17 15.53
N LYS A 65 15.02 1.96 15.98
CA LYS A 65 15.14 2.78 17.19
C LYS A 65 15.41 1.93 18.43
N LEU A 66 14.69 0.82 18.55
CA LEU A 66 14.87 -0.13 19.65
C LEU A 66 16.30 -0.71 19.63
N SER A 67 16.74 -1.23 18.48
CA SER A 67 18.08 -1.78 18.29
C SER A 67 19.18 -0.78 18.62
N ALA A 68 19.12 0.41 18.03
CA ALA A 68 20.10 1.46 18.24
C ALA A 68 20.19 1.86 19.73
N PHE A 69 19.05 1.94 20.42
CA PHE A 69 19.03 2.25 21.84
C PHE A 69 19.80 1.20 22.66
N TYR A 70 19.54 -0.09 22.45
CA TYR A 70 20.25 -1.16 23.17
C TYR A 70 21.71 -1.31 22.78
N GLU A 71 22.09 -0.95 21.55
CA GLU A 71 23.50 -0.88 21.15
C GLU A 71 24.25 0.22 21.90
N THR A 72 23.59 1.35 22.17
CA THR A 72 24.17 2.49 22.89
C THR A 72 24.10 2.37 24.41
N LEU A 73 23.35 1.40 24.94
CA LEU A 73 23.24 1.16 26.37
C LEU A 73 24.58 0.69 26.96
N GLN A 74 25.03 1.39 28.00
CA GLN A 74 26.22 1.02 28.76
C GLN A 74 25.94 -0.13 29.75
N GLU A 75 24.67 -0.39 30.06
CA GLU A 75 24.28 -1.41 31.03
C GLU A 75 24.33 -2.81 30.39
N HIS A 76 25.29 -3.61 30.84
CA HIS A 76 25.60 -4.92 30.25
C HIS A 76 24.44 -5.93 30.34
N ALA A 77 23.66 -5.89 31.43
CA ALA A 77 22.60 -6.87 31.67
C ALA A 77 21.43 -6.75 30.67
N GLU A 78 20.95 -5.53 30.42
CA GLU A 78 19.86 -5.29 29.46
C GLU A 78 20.33 -5.48 28.01
N ARG A 79 21.59 -5.12 27.72
CA ARG A 79 22.19 -5.37 26.40
C ARG A 79 22.30 -6.87 26.12
N GLU A 80 22.73 -7.67 27.09
CA GLU A 80 22.79 -9.13 26.97
C GLU A 80 21.40 -9.75 26.83
N ALA A 81 20.42 -9.28 27.60
CA ALA A 81 19.04 -9.74 27.48
C ALA A 81 18.41 -9.40 26.11
N TYR A 82 18.73 -8.23 25.53
CA TYR A 82 18.34 -7.90 24.15
C TYR A 82 19.00 -8.82 23.10
N GLN A 83 20.27 -9.20 23.30
CA GLN A 83 20.92 -10.17 22.42
C GLN A 83 20.32 -11.59 22.55
N ILE A 84 19.88 -11.97 23.74
CA ILE A 84 19.20 -13.25 24.00
C ILE A 84 17.85 -13.32 23.29
N LEU A 85 17.14 -12.18 23.19
CA LEU A 85 15.88 -12.07 22.45
C LEU A 85 16.01 -12.38 20.95
N LYS A 86 17.23 -12.31 20.38
CA LYS A 86 17.54 -12.63 18.97
C LYS A 86 16.51 -12.06 17.99
N LEU A 87 16.15 -10.79 18.19
CA LEU A 87 15.29 -10.09 17.26
C LEU A 87 15.92 -10.11 15.87
N ALA A 88 15.10 -10.40 14.87
CA ALA A 88 15.52 -10.34 13.48
C ALA A 88 15.85 -8.89 13.08
N ASP A 89 16.57 -8.74 11.97
CA ASP A 89 16.88 -7.43 11.42
C ASP A 89 15.59 -6.60 11.22
N PRO A 90 15.56 -5.30 11.54
CA PRO A 90 14.37 -4.45 11.38
C PRO A 90 13.70 -4.50 9.99
N ALA A 91 14.46 -4.80 8.93
CA ALA A 91 13.99 -4.95 7.56
C ALA A 91 13.77 -6.42 7.14
N ALA A 92 13.88 -7.37 8.07
CA ALA A 92 13.62 -8.79 7.82
C ALA A 92 12.15 -9.02 7.46
N LYS A 93 11.95 -9.91 6.48
CA LYS A 93 10.61 -10.30 5.97
C LYS A 93 9.68 -10.82 7.07
N GLU A 94 10.24 -11.36 8.15
CA GLU A 94 9.55 -11.91 9.31
C GLU A 94 8.69 -10.87 10.05
N HIS A 95 9.06 -9.60 9.95
CA HIS A 95 8.29 -8.50 10.54
C HIS A 95 7.09 -8.09 9.70
N PHE A 96 6.95 -8.59 8.47
CA PHE A 96 5.95 -8.11 7.52
C PHE A 96 4.78 -9.08 7.38
N LYS A 97 3.69 -8.82 8.13
CA LYS A 97 2.50 -9.67 8.19
C LYS A 97 1.65 -9.66 6.91
N TYR A 98 1.94 -8.76 5.96
CA TYR A 98 1.34 -8.84 4.63
C TYR A 98 1.72 -10.13 3.89
N LEU A 99 2.89 -10.72 4.16
CA LEU A 99 3.33 -11.98 3.55
C LEU A 99 2.53 -13.19 4.05
N GLU A 100 2.01 -13.11 5.27
CA GLU A 100 1.24 -14.17 5.94
C GLU A 100 -0.27 -14.05 5.65
N HIS A 101 -0.73 -12.89 5.19
CA HIS A 101 -2.14 -12.56 4.98
C HIS A 101 -2.43 -12.10 3.54
N GLN A 102 -1.78 -12.73 2.56
CA GLN A 102 -2.02 -12.47 1.15
C GLN A 102 -3.47 -12.81 0.80
N GLY A 103 -4.25 -11.79 0.42
CA GLY A 103 -5.68 -11.92 0.08
C GLY A 103 -6.65 -11.44 1.16
N ALA A 104 -6.17 -11.04 2.34
CA ALA A 104 -7.00 -10.33 3.31
C ALA A 104 -7.18 -8.84 2.91
N PRO A 105 -8.27 -8.18 3.34
CA PRO A 105 -8.41 -6.74 3.17
C PRO A 105 -7.26 -5.97 3.82
N LEU A 106 -6.82 -4.87 3.21
CA LEU A 106 -5.70 -4.06 3.69
C LEU A 106 -5.87 -3.60 5.15
N SER A 107 -7.12 -3.35 5.58
CA SER A 107 -7.43 -2.99 6.98
C SER A 107 -7.07 -4.09 7.97
N VAL A 108 -7.33 -5.35 7.62
CA VAL A 108 -7.03 -6.53 8.43
C VAL A 108 -5.52 -6.75 8.50
N VAL A 109 -4.83 -6.62 7.36
CA VAL A 109 -3.36 -6.76 7.30
C VAL A 109 -2.69 -5.71 8.18
N ARG A 110 -3.14 -4.45 8.11
CA ARG A 110 -2.65 -3.36 8.97
C ARG A 110 -2.88 -3.63 10.45
N GLU A 111 -4.07 -4.11 10.80
CA GLU A 111 -4.37 -4.45 12.20
C GLU A 111 -3.44 -5.56 12.71
N LYS A 112 -3.24 -6.62 11.92
CA LYS A 112 -2.32 -7.71 12.25
C LYS A 112 -0.88 -7.23 12.37
N GLN A 113 -0.43 -6.34 11.48
CA GLN A 113 0.88 -5.72 11.53
C GLN A 113 1.07 -4.90 12.82
N ARG A 114 0.05 -4.13 13.20
CA ARG A 114 0.07 -3.33 14.43
C ARG A 114 0.10 -4.22 15.67
N THR A 115 -0.78 -5.22 15.77
CA THR A 115 -0.81 -6.17 16.88
C THR A 115 0.53 -6.88 17.03
N TYR A 116 1.13 -7.34 15.92
CA TYR A 116 2.44 -7.95 15.94
C TYR A 116 3.52 -7.02 16.53
N LEU A 117 3.55 -5.76 16.10
CA LEU A 117 4.49 -4.79 16.65
C LEU A 117 4.26 -4.50 18.13
N ASP A 118 3.00 -4.33 18.54
CA ASP A 118 2.64 -4.03 19.92
C ASP A 118 2.99 -5.21 20.84
N ASP A 119 2.75 -6.44 20.39
CA ASP A 119 3.14 -7.67 21.10
C ASP A 119 4.67 -7.79 21.21
N LEU A 120 5.39 -7.52 20.12
CA LEU A 120 6.85 -7.60 20.09
C LEU A 120 7.49 -6.56 21.01
N ILE A 121 6.98 -5.32 20.97
CA ILE A 121 7.42 -4.25 21.87
C ILE A 121 7.05 -4.59 23.32
N GLY A 122 5.87 -5.17 23.56
CA GLY A 122 5.42 -5.63 24.88
C GLY A 122 6.32 -6.71 25.46
N GLN A 123 6.75 -7.68 24.64
CA GLN A 123 7.73 -8.70 25.04
C GLN A 123 9.08 -8.09 25.37
N CYS A 124 9.55 -7.14 24.55
CA CYS A 124 10.76 -6.38 24.85
C CYS A 124 10.61 -5.60 26.17
N ALA A 125 9.45 -5.03 26.45
CA ALA A 125 9.19 -4.27 27.67
C ALA A 125 9.20 -5.12 28.94
N GLN A 126 8.65 -6.34 28.85
CA GLN A 126 8.67 -7.29 29.97
C GLN A 126 10.08 -7.81 30.27
N ALA A 127 10.89 -8.01 29.22
CA ALA A 127 12.26 -8.48 29.35
C ALA A 127 13.24 -7.36 29.76
N LEU A 128 12.94 -6.10 29.42
CA LEU A 128 13.86 -4.96 29.50
C LEU A 128 13.11 -3.72 30.02
N PRO A 129 12.84 -3.65 31.34
CA PRO A 129 11.95 -2.66 31.92
C PRO A 129 12.56 -1.25 32.07
N ALA A 130 13.89 -1.07 32.12
CA ALA A 130 14.47 0.27 32.28
C ALA A 130 14.34 1.12 31.00
N THR A 131 14.41 0.47 29.84
CA THR A 131 14.38 1.10 28.51
C THR A 131 12.98 1.42 28.01
N THR A 132 11.98 0.60 28.34
CA THR A 132 10.63 0.73 27.78
C THR A 132 9.77 1.77 28.47
N ASN A 133 10.13 2.15 29.70
CA ASN A 133 9.58 3.34 30.36
C ASN A 133 9.88 4.63 29.58
N LEU A 134 11.02 4.71 28.86
CA LEU A 134 11.33 5.87 28.00
C LEU A 134 10.43 5.94 26.76
N PHE A 135 10.10 4.79 26.15
CA PHE A 135 9.21 4.74 24.99
C PHE A 135 7.72 4.88 25.34
N ALA A 136 7.32 4.51 26.56
CA ALA A 136 5.95 4.70 27.07
C ALA A 136 5.65 6.15 27.52
N SER A 137 6.65 6.89 28.00
CA SER A 137 6.50 8.24 28.55
C SER A 137 5.97 9.31 27.58
N GLY A 138 5.97 9.06 26.27
CA GLY A 138 5.42 9.96 25.25
C GLY A 138 3.90 9.87 25.04
N SER A 139 3.20 8.99 25.76
CA SER A 139 1.75 8.77 25.60
C SER A 139 0.87 9.54 26.59
N SER A 140 1.48 10.34 27.49
CA SER A 140 0.78 11.23 28.41
C SER A 140 1.15 12.69 28.11
N SER A 141 0.59 13.26 27.06
CA SER A 141 0.50 14.71 26.82
C SER A 141 -0.63 14.99 25.84
#